data_AF-A0A6A4I6M9-F1
#
_entry.id   AF-A0A6A4I6M9-F1
#
_cell.length_a   1.000
_cell.length_b   1.000
_cell.length_c   1.000
_cell.angle_alpha   90.00
_cell.angle_beta   90.00
_cell.angle_gamma   90.00
#
_symmetry.space_group_name_H-M   'P 1'
#
loop_
_entity.id
_entity.type
_entity.pdbx_description
1 polymer ?
#
loop_
_entity_poly.entity_id
_entity_poly.type
_entity_poly.pdbx_seq_one_letter_code
_entity_poly.pdbx_strand_id
1 'polypeptide(L)'
;MYSPMRALSCVFLPLVAIMIASVKGDSNPDLIQVPGGALVPASSVYTIPENAHIFALGNETRVVDADGNVLHSIVSSSASSDSTVTPRDTALEPFNGWVTYAYWDNSNGPSIISAFSATWVVPPLPATDHGQTLYLFNCVEGPYILQPVLRYYAGSWTVASWWGPGANGAYFKSSDVDVSVGQTLTGVIALTGDSNSVYNYTSSFQGLTGSSIGTTSSIPYVWAAVTLETYATDPYGSDYPVGTTTWTNINTQLLSGATPSVTWTTQTNWPQGDLSTTVTTQGATKAVVVTHYPQPVELMKYCTDVQFGGSCETTYYPSAALVPVESVDGIECFANFTSPYAASISSAEGLTNGFTCFLYPELDCQGTRLVISGEVPDFITIGWNDEALSYSCAQ
;
A
#
# COMPACT_ATOMS: atom_id res chain seq x y z
N MET A 1 -29.73 65.19 -22.98
CA MET A 1 -29.82 64.29 -24.15
C MET A 1 -28.41 63.93 -24.58
N TYR A 2 -27.88 62.79 -24.14
CA TYR A 2 -26.95 61.93 -24.88
C TYR A 2 -26.89 60.59 -24.13
N SER A 3 -27.06 59.52 -24.90
CA SER A 3 -27.28 58.13 -24.49
C SER A 3 -26.00 57.48 -23.93
N PRO A 4 -26.06 56.50 -23.02
CA PRO A 4 -24.88 55.76 -22.60
C PRO A 4 -24.50 54.69 -23.65
N MET A 5 -23.21 54.67 -24.03
CA MET A 5 -22.59 53.57 -24.77
C MET A 5 -22.54 52.32 -23.88
N ARG A 6 -23.07 51.21 -24.39
CA ARG A 6 -22.90 49.87 -23.84
C ARG A 6 -21.51 49.35 -24.22
N ALA A 7 -20.68 49.06 -23.23
CA ALA A 7 -19.48 48.25 -23.42
C ALA A 7 -19.90 46.78 -23.55
N LEU A 8 -19.58 46.16 -24.69
CA LEU A 8 -19.66 44.72 -24.89
C LEU A 8 -18.53 44.07 -24.08
N SER A 9 -18.88 43.39 -23.00
CA SER A 9 -17.94 42.56 -22.24
C SER A 9 -17.86 41.20 -22.95
N CYS A 10 -16.75 40.94 -23.64
CA CYS A 10 -16.40 39.59 -24.10
C CYS A 10 -16.11 38.71 -22.87
N VAL A 11 -17.05 37.84 -22.53
CA VAL A 11 -16.82 36.75 -21.58
C VAL A 11 -16.04 35.66 -22.32
N PHE A 12 -14.74 35.57 -22.05
CA PHE A 12 -13.95 34.38 -22.36
C PHE A 12 -14.39 33.26 -21.41
N LEU A 13 -15.10 32.26 -21.94
CA LEU A 13 -15.28 30.98 -21.29
C LEU A 13 -13.93 30.23 -21.35
N PRO A 14 -13.31 29.86 -20.22
CA PRO A 14 -12.22 28.89 -20.27
C PRO A 14 -12.80 27.55 -20.70
N LEU A 15 -12.31 27.05 -21.83
CA LEU A 15 -12.53 25.68 -22.27
C LEU A 15 -11.85 24.76 -21.24
N VAL A 16 -12.62 24.22 -20.30
CA VAL A 16 -12.14 23.17 -19.40
C VAL A 16 -11.93 21.92 -20.25
N ALA A 17 -10.68 21.67 -20.63
CA ALA A 17 -10.28 20.39 -21.19
C ALA A 17 -10.37 19.35 -20.08
N ILE A 18 -11.45 18.57 -20.08
CA ILE A 18 -11.56 17.35 -19.28
C ILE A 18 -10.59 16.35 -19.92
N MET A 19 -9.36 16.29 -19.41
CA MET A 19 -8.48 15.15 -19.62
C MET A 19 -9.15 13.95 -18.96
N ILE A 20 -9.85 13.14 -19.75
CA ILE A 20 -10.23 11.79 -19.33
C ILE A 20 -8.92 10.99 -19.37
N ALA A 21 -8.23 10.93 -18.22
CA ALA A 21 -7.24 9.89 -18.01
C ALA A 21 -7.98 8.56 -18.19
N SER A 22 -7.59 7.82 -19.22
CA SER A 22 -8.07 6.46 -19.44
C SER A 22 -7.51 5.61 -18.31
N VAL A 23 -8.26 5.51 -17.20
CA VAL A 23 -8.02 4.54 -16.14
C VAL A 23 -8.10 3.17 -16.78
N LYS A 24 -6.94 2.59 -17.11
CA LYS A 24 -6.84 1.18 -17.46
C LYS A 24 -6.86 0.38 -16.17
N GLY A 25 -7.96 0.49 -15.44
CA GLY A 25 -8.29 -0.45 -14.38
C GLY A 25 -8.90 -1.67 -15.06
N ASP A 26 -8.20 -2.79 -15.03
CA ASP A 26 -8.81 -4.12 -15.17
C ASP A 26 -9.71 -4.40 -13.96
N SER A 27 -10.64 -3.49 -13.65
CA SER A 27 -11.66 -3.73 -12.64
C SER A 27 -12.73 -4.56 -13.31
N ASN A 28 -12.50 -5.88 -13.39
CA ASN A 28 -13.62 -6.79 -13.37
C ASN A 28 -14.37 -6.48 -12.06
N PRO A 29 -15.57 -5.85 -12.09
CA PRO A 29 -16.29 -5.47 -10.87
C PRO A 29 -16.65 -6.68 -10.01
N ASP A 30 -16.50 -7.88 -10.57
CA ASP A 30 -16.70 -9.14 -9.88
C ASP A 30 -15.51 -9.55 -9.01
N LEU A 31 -14.37 -8.86 -9.04
CA LEU A 31 -13.19 -9.18 -8.24
C LEU A 31 -12.90 -8.12 -7.17
N ILE A 32 -12.59 -8.57 -5.96
CA ILE A 32 -12.21 -7.75 -4.81
C ILE A 32 -10.78 -8.10 -4.41
N GLN A 33 -9.94 -7.07 -4.26
CA GLN A 33 -8.63 -7.20 -3.63
C GLN A 33 -8.81 -7.44 -2.14
N VAL A 34 -8.27 -8.54 -1.62
CA VAL A 34 -8.27 -8.85 -0.19
C VAL A 34 -6.85 -8.81 0.38
N PRO A 35 -6.70 -8.61 1.71
CA PRO A 35 -5.43 -8.89 2.38
C PRO A 35 -5.02 -10.36 2.18
N GLY A 36 -3.74 -10.64 1.92
CA GLY A 36 -3.21 -11.99 1.70
C GLY A 36 -3.07 -12.47 0.25
N GLY A 37 -3.27 -11.61 -0.75
CA GLY A 37 -2.63 -11.81 -2.06
C GLY A 37 -3.56 -11.96 -3.25
N ALA A 38 -4.87 -12.06 -3.06
CA ALA A 38 -5.77 -12.55 -4.10
C ALA A 38 -6.79 -11.50 -4.51
N LEU A 39 -6.94 -11.30 -5.82
CA LEU A 39 -8.22 -10.87 -6.38
C LEU A 39 -9.17 -12.06 -6.29
N VAL A 40 -10.19 -11.95 -5.45
CA VAL A 40 -11.20 -13.01 -5.27
C VAL A 40 -12.55 -12.54 -5.79
N PRO A 41 -13.43 -13.45 -6.24
CA PRO A 41 -14.80 -13.07 -6.55
C PRO A 41 -15.46 -12.31 -5.40
N ALA A 42 -16.18 -11.24 -5.70
CA ALA A 42 -16.93 -10.47 -4.71
C ALA A 42 -17.91 -11.37 -3.94
N SER A 43 -18.44 -12.40 -4.60
CA SER A 43 -19.29 -13.45 -3.99
C SER A 43 -18.58 -14.33 -2.96
N SER A 44 -17.25 -14.29 -2.90
CA SER A 44 -16.42 -14.99 -1.90
C SER A 44 -16.01 -14.10 -0.72
N VAL A 45 -16.42 -12.83 -0.70
CA VAL A 45 -16.15 -11.89 0.40
C VAL A 45 -17.45 -11.56 1.13
N TYR A 46 -17.51 -11.91 2.40
CA TYR A 46 -18.70 -11.75 3.24
C TYR A 46 -18.48 -10.62 4.24
N THR A 47 -19.34 -9.60 4.19
CA THR A 47 -19.39 -8.60 5.26
C THR A 47 -20.22 -9.14 6.42
N ILE A 48 -19.62 -9.19 7.60
CA ILE A 48 -20.19 -9.75 8.81
C ILE A 48 -20.94 -8.65 9.55
N PRO A 49 -22.25 -8.82 9.81
CA PRO A 49 -23.00 -7.88 10.64
C PRO A 49 -22.40 -7.76 12.03
N GLU A 50 -22.59 -6.60 12.66
CA GLU A 50 -22.18 -6.42 14.04
C GLU A 50 -22.84 -7.48 14.95
N ASN A 51 -22.06 -8.04 15.88
CA ASN A 51 -22.45 -9.15 16.76
C ASN A 51 -22.67 -10.51 16.08
N ALA A 52 -22.51 -10.63 14.75
CA ALA A 52 -22.41 -11.94 14.13
C ALA A 52 -21.02 -12.57 14.35
N HIS A 53 -20.97 -13.90 14.27
CA HIS A 53 -19.82 -14.69 14.65
C HIS A 53 -19.51 -15.76 13.59
N ILE A 54 -18.23 -15.91 13.26
CA ILE A 54 -17.72 -16.91 12.32
C ILE A 54 -17.40 -18.19 13.10
N PHE A 55 -17.82 -19.34 12.61
CA PHE A 55 -17.51 -20.66 13.16
C PHE A 55 -16.81 -21.49 12.08
N ALA A 56 -15.51 -21.69 12.24
CA ALA A 56 -14.66 -22.49 11.35
C ALA A 56 -14.29 -23.82 12.05
N LEU A 57 -15.20 -24.78 11.97
CA LEU A 57 -15.09 -26.07 12.67
C LEU A 57 -15.12 -27.22 11.65
N GLY A 58 -14.07 -28.05 11.68
CA GLY A 58 -13.93 -29.15 10.73
C GLY A 58 -13.80 -28.64 9.29
N ASN A 59 -14.68 -29.10 8.40
CA ASN A 59 -14.71 -28.70 7.00
C ASN A 59 -15.77 -27.63 6.69
N GLU A 60 -16.37 -27.01 7.71
CA GLU A 60 -17.43 -26.03 7.52
C GLU A 60 -17.08 -24.69 8.15
N THR A 61 -17.38 -23.62 7.42
CA THR A 61 -17.40 -22.25 7.93
C THR A 61 -18.84 -21.74 7.93
N ARG A 62 -19.36 -21.36 9.11
CA ARG A 62 -20.68 -20.74 9.27
C ARG A 62 -20.54 -19.31 9.75
N VAL A 63 -21.44 -18.45 9.32
CA VAL A 63 -21.68 -17.14 9.94
C VAL A 63 -23.01 -17.21 10.64
N VAL A 64 -23.03 -16.91 11.93
CA VAL A 64 -24.22 -16.95 12.77
C VAL A 64 -24.47 -15.57 13.35
N ASP A 65 -25.69 -15.06 13.29
CA ASP A 65 -26.05 -13.77 13.89
C ASP A 65 -26.19 -13.87 15.42
N ALA A 66 -26.49 -12.73 16.06
CA ALA A 66 -26.65 -12.64 17.51
C ALA A 66 -27.83 -13.46 18.07
N ASP A 67 -28.84 -13.75 17.24
CA ASP A 67 -30.03 -14.53 17.60
C ASP A 67 -29.81 -16.05 17.40
N GLY A 68 -28.65 -16.44 16.85
CA GLY A 68 -28.30 -17.83 16.57
C GLY A 68 -28.73 -18.32 15.20
N ASN A 69 -29.22 -17.46 14.31
CA ASN A 69 -29.56 -17.85 12.94
C ASN A 69 -28.30 -17.93 12.07
N VAL A 70 -28.24 -18.96 11.22
CA VAL A 70 -27.16 -19.10 10.24
C VAL A 70 -27.41 -18.15 9.07
N LEU A 71 -26.54 -17.17 8.89
CA LEU A 71 -26.56 -16.23 7.76
C LEU A 71 -25.89 -16.83 6.52
N HIS A 72 -24.77 -17.51 6.73
CA HIS A 72 -23.99 -18.17 5.67
C HIS A 72 -23.45 -19.51 6.16
N SER A 73 -23.37 -20.49 5.27
CA SER A 73 -22.69 -21.77 5.50
C SER A 73 -21.92 -22.15 4.25
N ILE A 74 -20.63 -22.43 4.43
CA ILE A 74 -19.71 -22.82 3.38
C ILE A 74 -19.05 -24.11 3.82
N VAL A 75 -19.30 -25.18 3.07
CA VAL A 75 -18.68 -26.49 3.31
C VAL A 75 -17.54 -26.65 2.31
N SER A 76 -16.33 -26.89 2.83
CA SER A 76 -15.21 -27.34 2.03
C SER A 76 -15.56 -28.71 1.46
N SER A 77 -15.63 -28.82 0.13
CA SER A 77 -15.80 -30.13 -0.51
C SER A 77 -14.53 -30.95 -0.26
N SER A 78 -14.66 -32.03 0.52
CA SER A 78 -13.60 -33.01 0.74
C SER A 78 -13.31 -33.78 -0.55
N ALA A 79 -12.58 -33.17 -1.51
CA ALA A 79 -11.89 -33.82 -2.62
C ALA A 79 -11.21 -32.78 -3.54
N SER A 80 -10.08 -32.26 -3.09
CA SER A 80 -8.94 -32.02 -3.97
C SER A 80 -7.70 -32.29 -3.12
N SER A 81 -7.24 -33.54 -3.15
CA SER A 81 -5.92 -33.94 -2.67
C SER A 81 -4.85 -33.51 -3.68
N ASP A 82 -4.90 -32.24 -4.10
CA ASP A 82 -3.81 -31.57 -4.79
C ASP A 82 -3.47 -30.31 -4.00
N SER A 83 -3.07 -30.54 -2.75
CA SER A 83 -2.24 -29.60 -2.00
C SER A 83 -0.78 -29.92 -2.27
N THR A 84 -0.40 -29.95 -3.55
CA THR A 84 0.89 -29.35 -3.86
C THR A 84 0.65 -27.85 -3.75
N VAL A 85 0.93 -27.28 -2.57
CA VAL A 85 1.30 -25.87 -2.50
C VAL A 85 2.62 -25.79 -3.26
N THR A 86 2.53 -25.72 -4.59
CA THR A 86 3.61 -25.14 -5.37
C THR A 86 3.77 -23.71 -4.85
N PRO A 87 5.00 -23.25 -4.55
CA PRO A 87 5.25 -21.84 -4.36
C PRO A 87 4.55 -21.10 -5.50
N ARG A 88 3.66 -20.18 -5.14
CA ARG A 88 2.82 -19.40 -6.05
C ARG A 88 3.67 -18.96 -7.23
N ASP A 89 3.41 -19.54 -8.40
CA ASP A 89 4.21 -19.37 -9.62
C ASP A 89 4.13 -17.91 -10.07
N THR A 90 5.11 -17.13 -9.63
CA THR A 90 6.05 -16.27 -10.39
C THR A 90 5.65 -15.67 -11.74
N ALA A 91 4.37 -15.41 -12.00
CA ALA A 91 3.98 -14.43 -13.00
C ALA A 91 4.21 -13.02 -12.41
N LEU A 92 5.26 -12.37 -12.93
CA LEU A 92 5.71 -11.00 -12.69
C LEU A 92 4.58 -9.95 -12.76
N GLU A 93 3.81 -9.81 -11.70
CA GLU A 93 3.22 -8.52 -11.36
C GLU A 93 4.03 -7.99 -10.18
N PRO A 94 4.94 -7.02 -10.42
CA PRO A 94 5.89 -6.63 -9.40
C PRO A 94 5.12 -5.90 -8.27
N PHE A 95 5.44 -6.23 -7.00
CA PHE A 95 4.92 -5.60 -5.77
C PHE A 95 3.50 -5.98 -5.32
N ASN A 96 3.24 -7.28 -5.21
CA ASN A 96 1.99 -7.79 -4.65
C ASN A 96 2.23 -8.66 -3.40
N GLY A 97 1.50 -8.36 -2.33
CA GLY A 97 1.52 -9.12 -1.08
C GLY A 97 2.37 -8.45 0.01
N TRP A 98 2.87 -9.25 0.95
CA TRP A 98 3.59 -8.76 2.13
C TRP A 98 4.97 -8.22 1.79
N VAL A 99 5.07 -6.92 1.54
CA VAL A 99 6.32 -6.33 1.06
C VAL A 99 7.38 -6.18 2.14
N THR A 100 6.97 -5.83 3.37
CA THR A 100 7.85 -5.77 4.54
C THR A 100 7.07 -5.94 5.84
N TYR A 101 7.66 -6.64 6.81
CA TYR A 101 7.00 -6.96 8.08
C TYR A 101 8.00 -7.32 9.20
N ALA A 102 7.50 -7.30 10.44
CA ALA A 102 8.16 -7.89 11.59
C ALA A 102 7.26 -8.95 12.22
N TYR A 103 7.81 -10.13 12.51
CA TYR A 103 7.05 -11.27 12.99
C TYR A 103 7.69 -12.00 14.17
N TRP A 104 6.87 -12.80 14.84
CA TRP A 104 7.26 -13.75 15.86
C TRP A 104 6.55 -15.09 15.64
N ASP A 105 7.33 -16.16 15.57
CA ASP A 105 6.85 -17.52 15.44
C ASP A 105 6.91 -18.25 16.80
N ASN A 106 5.73 -18.69 17.25
CA ASN A 106 5.51 -19.42 18.50
C ASN A 106 4.95 -20.84 18.23
N SER A 107 5.14 -21.38 17.02
CA SER A 107 4.71 -22.73 16.63
C SER A 107 5.24 -23.84 17.54
N ASN A 108 6.43 -23.66 18.10
CA ASN A 108 7.06 -24.59 19.05
C ASN A 108 6.95 -24.12 20.52
N GLY A 109 6.10 -23.11 20.78
CA GLY A 109 5.91 -22.52 22.10
C GLY A 109 5.09 -23.39 23.06
N PRO A 110 5.14 -23.09 24.37
CA PRO A 110 4.43 -23.87 25.39
C PRO A 110 2.92 -23.64 25.41
N SER A 111 2.42 -22.63 24.69
CA SER A 111 1.02 -22.21 24.69
C SER A 111 0.73 -21.32 23.48
N ILE A 112 -0.54 -21.17 23.12
CA ILE A 112 -1.00 -20.39 21.97
C ILE A 112 -1.09 -18.91 22.31
N ILE A 113 -1.16 -18.05 21.29
CA ILE A 113 -1.34 -16.61 21.47
C ILE A 113 -2.77 -16.34 21.92
N SER A 114 -2.96 -15.75 23.10
CA SER A 114 -4.28 -15.37 23.61
C SER A 114 -4.60 -13.89 23.38
N ALA A 115 -3.60 -13.03 23.26
CA ALA A 115 -3.81 -11.64 22.91
C ALA A 115 -2.63 -11.11 22.10
N PHE A 116 -2.95 -10.28 21.11
CA PHE A 116 -1.98 -9.55 20.33
C PHE A 116 -2.53 -8.17 19.96
N SER A 117 -1.74 -7.12 20.19
CA SER A 117 -2.15 -5.75 19.88
C SER A 117 -0.97 -4.92 19.41
N ALA A 118 -1.25 -3.91 18.60
CA ALA A 118 -0.31 -2.88 18.19
C ALA A 118 -1.04 -1.54 18.04
N THR A 119 -0.32 -0.45 18.27
CA THR A 119 -0.82 0.92 18.12
C THR A 119 0.00 1.68 17.09
N TRP A 120 -0.65 2.33 16.13
CA TRP A 120 0.02 3.14 15.12
C TRP A 120 -0.85 4.35 14.76
N VAL A 121 -0.26 5.29 14.04
CA VAL A 121 -0.96 6.48 13.52
C VAL A 121 -1.27 6.24 12.05
N VAL A 122 -2.49 6.57 11.61
CA VAL A 122 -2.85 6.55 10.18
C VAL A 122 -1.88 7.47 9.43
N PRO A 123 -1.09 6.95 8.49
CA PRO A 123 -0.07 7.74 7.81
C PRO A 123 -0.71 8.76 6.86
N PRO A 124 0.07 9.73 6.34
CA PRO A 124 -0.38 10.58 5.24
C PRO A 124 -0.91 9.76 4.06
N LEU A 125 -1.73 10.39 3.22
CA LEU A 125 -2.09 9.78 1.93
C LEU A 125 -0.81 9.66 1.07
N PRO A 126 -0.71 8.62 0.24
CA PRO A 126 0.24 8.60 -0.87
C PRO A 126 0.17 9.87 -1.72
N ALA A 127 1.28 10.22 -2.37
CA ALA A 127 1.34 11.41 -3.22
C ALA A 127 0.53 11.23 -4.51
N THR A 128 0.44 10.00 -5.00
CA THR A 128 -0.30 9.60 -6.20
C THR A 128 -1.38 8.58 -5.88
N ASP A 129 -2.43 8.53 -6.70
CA ASP A 129 -3.43 7.46 -6.69
C ASP A 129 -3.51 6.86 -8.10
N HIS A 130 -2.73 5.80 -8.31
CA HIS A 130 -2.68 5.02 -9.53
C HIS A 130 -3.57 3.76 -9.45
N GLY A 131 -4.47 3.68 -8.46
CA GLY A 131 -5.27 2.49 -8.19
C GLY A 131 -4.59 1.47 -7.30
N GLN A 132 -3.50 1.86 -6.62
CA GLN A 132 -2.81 1.01 -5.67
C GLN A 132 -3.65 0.71 -4.43
N THR A 133 -3.37 -0.42 -3.80
CA THR A 133 -3.94 -0.78 -2.49
C THR A 133 -2.82 -0.99 -1.50
N LEU A 134 -2.94 -0.37 -0.32
CA LEU A 134 -2.01 -0.60 0.78
C LEU A 134 -2.79 -1.14 1.97
N TYR A 135 -2.23 -2.15 2.62
CA TYR A 135 -2.72 -2.74 3.85
C TYR A 135 -1.67 -2.61 4.94
N LEU A 136 -2.07 -2.02 6.06
CA LEU A 136 -1.30 -1.93 7.29
C LEU A 136 -2.09 -2.67 8.37
N PHE A 137 -1.52 -3.73 8.93
CA PHE A 137 -2.18 -4.49 9.99
C PHE A 137 -1.20 -5.11 10.96
N ASN A 138 -1.70 -5.38 12.16
CA ASN A 138 -1.18 -6.44 13.00
C ASN A 138 -2.03 -7.71 12.80
N CYS A 139 -1.46 -8.90 12.89
CA CYS A 139 -2.21 -10.14 12.70
C CYS A 139 -1.75 -11.26 13.65
N VAL A 140 -2.61 -12.26 13.79
CA VAL A 140 -2.22 -13.59 14.23
C VAL A 140 -2.58 -14.62 13.16
N GLU A 141 -1.76 -15.66 13.03
CA GLU A 141 -1.86 -16.62 11.94
C GLU A 141 -1.66 -18.07 12.40
N GLY A 142 -2.39 -18.94 11.69
CA GLY A 142 -2.27 -20.39 11.65
C GLY A 142 -2.55 -20.82 10.20
N PRO A 143 -3.45 -21.78 9.93
CA PRO A 143 -3.98 -22.02 8.58
C PRO A 143 -4.88 -20.90 8.06
N TYR A 144 -5.33 -20.02 8.96
CA TYR A 144 -6.10 -18.81 8.67
C TYR A 144 -5.39 -17.62 9.30
N ILE A 145 -5.62 -16.43 8.77
CA ILE A 145 -5.17 -15.16 9.34
C ILE A 145 -6.34 -14.39 9.93
N LEU A 146 -6.13 -13.83 11.12
CA LEU A 146 -7.04 -12.92 11.79
C LEU A 146 -6.32 -11.57 11.98
N GLN A 147 -6.91 -10.49 11.48
CA GLN A 147 -6.20 -9.21 11.33
C GLN A 147 -7.15 -8.00 11.40
N PRO A 148 -6.93 -7.01 12.28
CA PRO A 148 -7.47 -5.66 12.11
C PRO A 148 -6.65 -4.90 11.07
N VAL A 149 -7.29 -4.49 9.97
CA VAL A 149 -6.63 -3.94 8.79
C VAL A 149 -6.99 -2.48 8.56
N LEU A 150 -5.97 -1.65 8.41
CA LEU A 150 -6.07 -0.32 7.81
C LEU A 150 -5.77 -0.45 6.31
N ARG A 151 -6.71 -0.04 5.45
CA ARG A 151 -6.61 -0.10 3.99
C ARG A 151 -6.61 1.30 3.40
N TYR A 152 -5.66 1.57 2.50
CA TYR A 152 -5.75 2.66 1.52
C TYR A 152 -6.29 2.12 0.22
N TYR A 153 -7.30 2.78 -0.33
CA TYR A 153 -7.82 2.54 -1.66
C TYR A 153 -8.59 3.76 -2.16
N ALA A 154 -8.44 4.11 -3.45
CA ALA A 154 -9.16 5.21 -4.09
C ALA A 154 -9.11 6.53 -3.29
N GLY A 155 -7.91 6.92 -2.86
CA GLY A 155 -7.67 8.20 -2.17
C GLY A 155 -8.13 8.26 -0.71
N SER A 156 -8.53 7.14 -0.09
CA SER A 156 -9.08 7.14 1.27
C SER A 156 -8.55 6.02 2.15
N TRP A 157 -8.51 6.27 3.47
CA TRP A 157 -8.19 5.27 4.50
C TRP A 157 -9.46 4.74 5.16
N THR A 158 -9.62 3.41 5.15
CA THR A 158 -10.70 2.71 5.85
C THR A 158 -10.14 1.61 6.72
N VAL A 159 -10.78 1.30 7.84
CA VAL A 159 -10.45 0.13 8.66
C VAL A 159 -11.54 -0.95 8.58
N ALA A 160 -11.12 -2.21 8.62
CA ALA A 160 -11.99 -3.35 8.83
C ALA A 160 -11.18 -4.51 9.44
N SER A 161 -11.81 -5.37 10.24
CA SER A 161 -11.20 -6.62 10.67
C SER A 161 -11.52 -7.73 9.70
N TRP A 162 -10.52 -8.56 9.37
CA TRP A 162 -10.62 -9.64 8.41
C TRP A 162 -10.26 -10.99 9.01
N TRP A 163 -10.90 -12.04 8.50
CA TRP A 163 -10.56 -13.44 8.72
C TRP A 163 -10.60 -14.20 7.39
N GLY A 164 -9.57 -14.98 7.11
CA GLY A 164 -9.51 -15.83 5.91
C GLY A 164 -8.10 -16.37 5.63
N PRO A 165 -7.88 -17.02 4.47
CA PRO A 165 -8.92 -17.61 3.64
C PRO A 165 -9.59 -18.80 4.36
N GLY A 166 -10.91 -18.75 4.53
CA GLY A 166 -11.71 -19.83 5.10
C GLY A 166 -11.99 -20.97 4.11
N ALA A 167 -13.05 -21.74 4.37
CA ALA A 167 -13.51 -22.81 3.47
C ALA A 167 -13.69 -22.28 2.03
N ASN A 168 -13.21 -23.03 1.04
CA ASN A 168 -13.25 -22.68 -0.39
C ASN A 168 -12.66 -21.29 -0.73
N GLY A 169 -11.73 -20.77 0.08
CA GLY A 169 -11.09 -19.48 -0.17
C GLY A 169 -11.96 -18.27 0.18
N ALA A 170 -13.01 -18.46 0.99
CA ALA A 170 -13.88 -17.38 1.44
C ALA A 170 -13.17 -16.41 2.40
N TYR A 171 -13.46 -15.12 2.28
CA TYR A 171 -12.97 -14.07 3.18
C TYR A 171 -14.14 -13.43 3.91
N PHE A 172 -13.91 -13.07 5.16
CA PHE A 172 -14.94 -12.49 6.02
C PHE A 172 -14.39 -11.22 6.64
N LYS A 173 -15.16 -10.14 6.60
CA LYS A 173 -14.73 -8.83 7.10
C LYS A 173 -15.82 -8.14 7.91
N SER A 174 -15.43 -7.27 8.83
CA SER A 174 -16.37 -6.29 9.39
C SER A 174 -16.79 -5.26 8.34
N SER A 175 -17.70 -4.36 8.69
CA SER A 175 -17.97 -3.17 7.87
C SER A 175 -16.70 -2.30 7.74
N ASP A 176 -16.58 -1.59 6.62
CA ASP A 176 -15.56 -0.56 6.44
C ASP A 176 -15.93 0.66 7.28
N VAL A 177 -14.96 1.16 8.04
CA VAL A 177 -15.09 2.36 8.88
C VAL A 177 -14.06 3.38 8.42
N ASP A 178 -14.51 4.58 8.05
CA ASP A 178 -13.62 5.66 7.62
C ASP A 178 -12.76 6.15 8.79
N VAL A 179 -11.49 6.43 8.50
CA VAL A 179 -10.54 6.98 9.48
C VAL A 179 -9.79 8.16 8.86
N SER A 180 -9.32 9.07 9.70
CA SER A 180 -8.59 10.26 9.25
C SER A 180 -7.08 10.07 9.34
N VAL A 181 -6.34 10.71 8.43
CA VAL A 181 -4.88 10.87 8.55
C VAL A 181 -4.53 11.44 9.93
N GLY A 182 -3.52 10.89 10.58
CA GLY A 182 -3.10 11.30 11.92
C GLY A 182 -3.92 10.69 13.07
N GLN A 183 -5.01 9.97 12.77
CA GLN A 183 -5.76 9.23 13.80
C GLN A 183 -4.89 8.12 14.40
N THR A 184 -4.88 8.00 15.73
CA THR A 184 -4.26 6.85 16.40
C THR A 184 -5.20 5.66 16.37
N LEU A 185 -4.69 4.52 15.91
CA LEU A 185 -5.39 3.25 15.85
C LEU A 185 -4.72 2.24 16.77
N THR A 186 -5.52 1.42 17.45
CA THR A 186 -5.02 0.24 18.18
C THR A 186 -5.77 -0.97 17.67
N GLY A 187 -5.10 -1.80 16.88
CA GLY A 187 -5.60 -3.10 16.47
C GLY A 187 -5.47 -4.10 17.61
N VAL A 188 -6.54 -4.82 17.92
CA VAL A 188 -6.62 -5.75 19.04
C VAL A 188 -7.16 -7.08 18.55
N ILE A 189 -6.40 -8.14 18.81
CA ILE A 189 -6.82 -9.52 18.67
C ILE A 189 -6.79 -10.16 20.06
N ALA A 190 -7.91 -10.72 20.50
CA ALA A 190 -8.04 -11.29 21.83
C ALA A 190 -8.88 -12.56 21.83
N LEU A 191 -8.38 -13.59 22.51
CA LEU A 191 -9.11 -14.78 22.86
C LEU A 191 -10.17 -14.41 23.91
N THR A 192 -11.43 -14.68 23.58
CA THR A 192 -12.59 -14.39 24.44
C THR A 192 -13.11 -15.63 25.16
N GLY A 193 -12.66 -16.82 24.75
CA GLY A 193 -12.88 -18.05 25.49
C GLY A 193 -12.26 -19.25 24.80
N ASP A 194 -11.98 -20.29 25.58
CA ASP A 194 -11.50 -21.57 25.12
C ASP A 194 -12.29 -22.71 25.79
N SER A 195 -12.56 -23.76 25.04
CA SER A 195 -13.16 -24.99 25.58
C SER A 195 -12.84 -26.17 24.67
N ASN A 196 -12.37 -27.29 25.22
CA ASN A 196 -12.11 -28.52 24.46
C ASN A 196 -11.30 -28.31 23.16
N SER A 197 -10.22 -27.51 23.23
CA SER A 197 -9.38 -27.14 22.07
C SER A 197 -10.11 -26.37 20.96
N VAL A 198 -11.23 -25.74 21.30
CA VAL A 198 -11.94 -24.77 20.46
C VAL A 198 -11.70 -23.39 21.07
N TYR A 199 -11.28 -22.46 20.22
CA TYR A 199 -10.84 -21.13 20.61
C TYR A 199 -11.73 -20.07 19.98
N ASN A 200 -12.22 -19.15 20.81
CA ASN A 200 -13.00 -17.98 20.38
C ASN A 200 -12.09 -16.77 20.43
N TYR A 201 -11.93 -16.10 19.29
CA TYR A 201 -11.17 -14.86 19.17
C TYR A 201 -12.07 -13.73 18.71
N THR A 202 -11.64 -12.52 19.03
CA THR A 202 -12.12 -11.28 18.44
C THR A 202 -10.97 -10.56 17.77
N SER A 203 -11.27 -9.83 16.70
CA SER A 203 -10.37 -8.90 16.04
C SER A 203 -11.12 -7.58 15.86
N SER A 204 -10.52 -6.47 16.29
CA SER A 204 -11.17 -5.16 16.30
C SER A 204 -10.17 -4.01 16.31
N PHE A 205 -10.66 -2.80 16.04
CA PHE A 205 -9.98 -1.57 16.40
C PHE A 205 -10.58 -0.99 17.69
N GLN A 206 -9.74 -0.73 18.69
CA GLN A 206 -10.18 -0.19 19.96
C GLN A 206 -10.87 1.17 19.78
N GLY A 207 -12.12 1.27 20.26
CA GLY A 207 -12.89 2.52 20.21
C GLY A 207 -13.58 2.81 18.86
N LEU A 208 -13.51 1.89 17.89
CA LEU A 208 -14.21 2.03 16.60
C LEU A 208 -15.33 1.00 16.46
N THR A 209 -16.57 1.45 16.62
CA THR A 209 -17.78 0.65 16.39
C THR A 209 -17.83 0.12 14.95
N GLY A 210 -18.37 -1.09 14.76
CA GLY A 210 -18.47 -1.71 13.43
C GLY A 210 -17.16 -2.30 12.88
N SER A 211 -16.04 -2.19 13.60
CA SER A 211 -14.74 -2.74 13.18
C SER A 211 -14.44 -4.15 13.68
N SER A 212 -15.35 -4.76 14.45
CA SER A 212 -15.10 -6.01 15.16
C SER A 212 -15.64 -7.23 14.41
N ILE A 213 -14.89 -8.33 14.43
CA ILE A 213 -15.37 -9.67 14.07
C ILE A 213 -15.05 -10.67 15.19
N GLY A 214 -15.91 -11.68 15.35
CA GLY A 214 -15.68 -12.84 16.23
C GLY A 214 -15.47 -14.11 15.43
N THR A 215 -14.55 -14.97 15.87
CA THR A 215 -14.22 -16.24 15.19
C THR A 215 -14.09 -17.38 16.19
N THR A 216 -14.68 -18.53 15.89
CA THR A 216 -14.52 -19.79 16.65
C THR A 216 -13.80 -20.78 15.75
N SER A 217 -12.68 -21.35 16.22
CA SER A 217 -11.96 -22.38 15.47
C SER A 217 -11.31 -23.41 16.39
N SER A 218 -11.16 -24.64 15.90
CA SER A 218 -10.35 -25.68 16.55
C SER A 218 -8.85 -25.51 16.29
N ILE A 219 -8.47 -24.50 15.49
CA ILE A 219 -7.09 -24.28 15.09
C ILE A 219 -6.49 -23.12 15.90
N PRO A 220 -5.33 -23.32 16.54
CA PRO A 220 -4.70 -22.27 17.32
C PRO A 220 -3.93 -21.28 16.43
N TYR A 221 -3.83 -20.03 16.90
CA TYR A 221 -2.91 -19.05 16.34
C TYR A 221 -1.58 -19.06 17.10
N VAL A 222 -0.51 -19.20 16.34
CA VAL A 222 0.86 -19.38 16.87
C VAL A 222 1.87 -18.46 16.22
N TRP A 223 1.46 -17.65 15.27
CA TRP A 223 2.31 -16.69 14.59
C TRP A 223 1.71 -15.29 14.72
N ALA A 224 2.53 -14.27 14.93
CA ALA A 224 2.10 -12.88 15.04
C ALA A 224 2.98 -11.95 14.23
N ALA A 225 2.42 -10.90 13.64
CA ALA A 225 3.19 -9.88 12.94
C ALA A 225 2.54 -8.51 12.88
N VAL A 226 3.36 -7.52 12.54
CA VAL A 226 2.95 -6.24 11.97
C VAL A 226 3.49 -6.13 10.56
N THR A 227 2.64 -5.73 9.61
CA THR A 227 2.90 -5.90 8.19
C THR A 227 2.47 -4.69 7.37
N LEU A 228 3.29 -4.35 6.37
CA LEU A 228 2.86 -3.63 5.18
C LEU A 228 2.70 -4.61 4.03
N GLU A 229 1.51 -4.59 3.44
CA GLU A 229 1.16 -5.37 2.28
C GLU A 229 0.63 -4.43 1.18
N THR A 230 1.06 -4.64 -0.06
CA THR A 230 0.72 -3.72 -1.16
C THR A 230 0.29 -4.45 -2.42
N TYR A 231 -0.44 -3.73 -3.26
CA TYR A 231 -0.88 -4.18 -4.58
C TYR A 231 -0.90 -3.04 -5.57
N ALA A 232 -0.49 -3.33 -6.80
CA ALA A 232 -0.43 -2.35 -7.89
C ALA A 232 0.29 -1.06 -7.48
N THR A 233 1.31 -1.19 -6.62
CA THR A 233 2.13 -0.07 -6.13
C THR A 233 3.40 0.06 -6.96
N ASP A 234 3.73 1.29 -7.31
CA ASP A 234 5.06 1.64 -7.76
C ASP A 234 6.10 1.51 -6.62
N PRO A 235 7.16 0.73 -6.79
CA PRO A 235 8.14 0.47 -5.72
C PRO A 235 9.02 1.66 -5.35
N TYR A 236 9.00 2.73 -6.14
CA TYR A 236 9.92 3.84 -5.98
C TYR A 236 9.33 5.01 -5.17
N GLY A 237 8.12 4.87 -4.62
CA GLY A 237 7.70 5.65 -3.45
C GLY A 237 6.51 6.60 -3.60
N SER A 238 6.12 7.03 -4.80
CA SER A 238 4.99 7.96 -4.93
C SER A 238 3.65 7.35 -4.49
N ASP A 239 3.52 6.04 -4.65
CA ASP A 239 2.34 5.25 -4.26
C ASP A 239 2.32 4.87 -2.78
N TYR A 240 3.38 5.22 -2.03
CA TYR A 240 3.47 5.02 -0.60
C TYR A 240 3.27 6.34 0.17
N PRO A 241 2.86 6.28 1.44
CA PRO A 241 2.91 7.45 2.30
C PRO A 241 4.34 7.97 2.47
N VAL A 242 4.48 9.28 2.63
CA VAL A 242 5.76 9.88 3.01
C VAL A 242 6.15 9.52 4.46
N GLY A 243 7.45 9.32 4.71
CA GLY A 243 7.98 9.05 6.05
C GLY A 243 7.89 7.59 6.48
N THR A 244 7.37 7.35 7.70
CA THR A 244 7.34 6.01 8.32
C THR A 244 6.02 5.74 9.02
N THR A 245 5.70 4.46 9.18
CA THR A 245 4.70 4.01 10.15
C THR A 245 5.41 3.39 11.34
N THR A 246 5.20 3.97 12.53
CA THR A 246 5.74 3.43 13.78
C THR A 246 4.66 2.65 14.51
N TRP A 247 4.89 1.35 14.66
CA TRP A 247 4.11 0.44 15.47
C TRP A 247 4.63 0.50 16.91
N THR A 248 3.80 0.97 17.82
CA THR A 248 4.10 1.12 19.25
C THR A 248 3.17 0.25 20.07
N ASN A 249 3.50 0.07 21.35
CA ASN A 249 2.69 -0.72 22.28
C ASN A 249 2.36 -2.10 21.69
N ILE A 250 3.34 -2.72 21.01
CA ILE A 250 3.18 -4.09 20.54
C ILE A 250 3.22 -4.99 21.78
N ASN A 251 2.10 -5.67 22.05
CA ASN A 251 1.94 -6.52 23.21
C ASN A 251 1.39 -7.89 22.81
N THR A 252 2.01 -8.94 23.31
CA THR A 252 1.65 -10.34 23.08
C THR A 252 1.49 -11.08 24.40
N GLN A 253 0.43 -11.88 24.52
CA GLN A 253 0.18 -12.74 25.67
C GLN A 253 -0.12 -14.17 25.22
N LEU A 254 0.24 -15.14 26.05
CA LEU A 254 -0.11 -16.54 25.84
C LEU A 254 -1.34 -16.95 26.65
N LEU A 255 -2.04 -17.99 26.21
CA LEU A 255 -3.19 -18.56 26.93
C LEU A 255 -2.83 -19.02 28.35
N SER A 256 -1.58 -19.44 28.59
CA SER A 256 -1.09 -19.76 29.93
C SER A 256 -1.06 -18.57 30.90
N GLY A 257 -1.32 -17.34 30.43
CA GLY A 257 -1.16 -16.10 31.18
C GLY A 257 0.30 -15.62 31.28
N ALA A 258 1.25 -16.39 30.74
CA ALA A 258 2.65 -16.01 30.73
C ALA A 258 2.94 -14.93 29.69
N THR A 259 3.84 -14.00 30.02
CA THR A 259 4.47 -13.13 29.03
C THR A 259 5.55 -13.94 28.28
N PRO A 260 5.41 -14.14 26.96
CA PRO A 260 6.41 -14.90 26.21
C PRO A 260 7.75 -14.15 26.13
N SER A 261 8.84 -14.88 25.90
CA SER A 261 10.09 -14.29 25.44
C SER A 261 10.00 -14.12 23.92
N VAL A 262 9.86 -12.88 23.46
CA VAL A 262 9.68 -12.55 22.04
C VAL A 262 10.92 -11.86 21.51
N THR A 263 11.45 -12.40 20.40
CA THR A 263 12.40 -11.73 19.53
C THR A 263 11.74 -11.58 18.17
N TRP A 264 11.45 -10.33 17.79
CA TRP A 264 10.88 -9.99 16.50
C TRP A 264 11.93 -10.14 15.40
N THR A 265 11.56 -10.86 14.35
CA THR A 265 12.35 -11.03 13.13
C THR A 265 11.76 -10.15 12.04
N THR A 266 12.61 -9.45 11.29
CA THR A 266 12.18 -8.61 10.17
C THR A 266 12.37 -9.32 8.85
N GLN A 267 11.46 -9.09 7.90
CA GLN A 267 11.58 -9.58 6.54
C GLN A 267 11.11 -8.50 5.57
N THR A 268 11.87 -8.32 4.50
CA THR A 268 11.52 -7.47 3.36
C THR A 268 11.75 -8.32 2.13
N ASN A 269 10.68 -8.72 1.44
CA ASN A 269 10.89 -9.52 0.23
C ASN A 269 11.07 -8.66 -1.03
N TRP A 270 10.89 -7.34 -0.93
CA TRP A 270 11.08 -6.39 -2.02
C TRP A 270 11.84 -5.15 -1.55
N PRO A 271 13.18 -5.19 -1.46
CA PRO A 271 13.99 -4.12 -0.85
C PRO A 271 14.22 -2.91 -1.78
N GLN A 272 13.29 -2.60 -2.69
CA GLN A 272 13.43 -1.45 -3.59
C GLN A 272 13.02 -0.14 -2.90
N GLY A 273 13.66 0.96 -3.29
CA GLY A 273 13.31 2.31 -2.85
C GLY A 273 13.58 2.63 -1.37
N ASP A 274 14.40 1.85 -0.65
CA ASP A 274 14.59 1.92 0.81
C ASP A 274 13.43 1.37 1.66
N LEU A 275 12.48 0.67 1.04
CA LEU A 275 11.42 -0.03 1.76
C LEU A 275 12.02 -1.03 2.76
N SER A 276 11.70 -0.87 4.04
CA SER A 276 12.22 -1.74 5.09
C SER A 276 11.37 -1.76 6.35
N THR A 277 11.57 -2.79 7.18
CA THR A 277 11.04 -2.86 8.54
C THR A 277 12.18 -3.05 9.51
N THR A 278 12.15 -2.32 10.62
CA THR A 278 13.18 -2.37 11.67
C THR A 278 12.54 -2.53 13.04
N VAL A 279 13.19 -3.28 13.93
CA VAL A 279 12.76 -3.40 15.33
C VAL A 279 13.61 -2.47 16.18
N THR A 280 12.99 -1.45 16.77
CA THR A 280 13.68 -0.49 17.64
C THR A 280 13.58 -0.88 19.11
N THR A 281 12.55 -1.63 19.50
CA THR A 281 12.42 -2.23 20.85
C THR A 281 11.91 -3.65 20.73
N GLN A 282 12.71 -4.61 21.19
CA GLN A 282 12.38 -6.04 21.25
C GLN A 282 11.47 -6.36 22.45
N GLY A 283 10.87 -7.55 22.43
CA GLY A 283 10.11 -8.10 23.56
C GLY A 283 8.62 -8.29 23.30
N ALA A 284 7.95 -8.93 24.25
CA ALA A 284 6.52 -9.23 24.18
C ALA A 284 5.63 -8.09 24.68
N THR A 285 6.21 -7.06 25.27
CA THR A 285 5.46 -5.92 25.84
C THR A 285 6.11 -4.63 25.43
N LYS A 286 5.31 -3.68 24.95
CA LYS A 286 5.78 -2.37 24.48
C LYS A 286 6.91 -2.46 23.46
N ALA A 287 6.92 -3.52 22.64
CA ALA A 287 7.83 -3.56 21.50
C ALA A 287 7.49 -2.44 20.53
N VAL A 288 8.50 -2.03 19.78
CA VAL A 288 8.41 -0.94 18.80
C VAL A 288 9.05 -1.42 17.50
N VAL A 289 8.27 -1.31 16.43
CA VAL A 289 8.66 -1.65 15.06
C VAL A 289 8.41 -0.42 14.19
N VAL A 290 9.29 -0.17 13.23
CA VAL A 290 9.16 0.94 12.29
C VAL A 290 9.19 0.38 10.88
N THR A 291 8.13 0.66 10.12
CA THR A 291 8.05 0.45 8.68
C THR A 291 8.48 1.74 7.99
N HIS A 292 9.56 1.67 7.21
CA HIS A 292 10.08 2.77 6.39
C HIS A 292 9.52 2.62 4.98
N TYR A 293 8.82 3.67 4.52
CA TYR A 293 8.31 3.70 3.16
C TYR A 293 9.39 4.16 2.18
N PRO A 294 9.35 3.65 0.95
CA PRO A 294 10.26 4.12 -0.06
C PRO A 294 10.04 5.61 -0.32
N GLN A 295 11.13 6.36 -0.45
CA GLN A 295 11.06 7.77 -0.80
C GLN A 295 11.26 7.93 -2.31
N PRO A 296 10.52 8.84 -2.97
CA PRO A 296 10.78 9.19 -4.36
C PRO A 296 12.26 9.50 -4.55
N VAL A 297 12.89 8.84 -5.52
CA VAL A 297 14.30 9.06 -5.82
C VAL A 297 14.40 10.34 -6.64
N GLU A 298 15.05 11.37 -6.10
CA GLU A 298 15.37 12.55 -6.88
C GLU A 298 16.31 12.17 -8.03
N LEU A 299 15.90 12.48 -9.26
CA LEU A 299 16.64 12.13 -10.48
C LEU A 299 17.47 13.31 -10.98
N MET A 300 16.81 14.46 -11.17
CA MET A 300 17.43 15.64 -11.75
C MET A 300 16.71 16.89 -11.28
N LYS A 301 17.48 17.92 -10.94
CA LYS A 301 16.97 19.27 -10.74
C LYS A 301 17.28 20.11 -11.97
N TYR A 302 16.34 20.88 -12.45
CA TYR A 302 16.54 21.82 -13.56
C TYR A 302 15.99 23.20 -13.19
N CYS A 303 16.62 24.24 -13.74
CA CYS A 303 16.29 25.62 -13.40
C CYS A 303 16.24 26.53 -14.63
N THR A 304 15.47 27.61 -14.52
CA THR A 304 15.26 28.53 -15.65
C THR A 304 16.40 29.49 -15.92
N ASP A 305 17.28 29.69 -14.93
CA ASP A 305 18.45 30.53 -15.11
C ASP A 305 19.72 29.69 -14.95
N VAL A 306 20.84 30.25 -15.39
CA VAL A 306 22.17 29.70 -15.15
C VAL A 306 22.49 29.68 -13.64
N GLN A 307 23.48 28.88 -13.26
CA GLN A 307 23.97 28.68 -11.90
C GLN A 307 22.86 28.25 -10.93
N PHE A 308 21.90 27.47 -11.42
CA PHE A 308 20.75 26.99 -10.65
C PHE A 308 19.89 28.12 -10.05
N GLY A 309 19.84 29.26 -10.74
CA GLY A 309 19.01 30.41 -10.39
C GLY A 309 17.59 30.34 -11.00
N GLY A 310 16.77 31.33 -10.69
CA GLY A 310 15.40 31.41 -11.22
C GLY A 310 14.45 30.39 -10.57
N SER A 311 13.46 29.93 -11.34
CA SER A 311 12.57 28.85 -10.92
C SER A 311 13.25 27.50 -11.13
N CYS A 312 13.19 26.61 -10.13
CA CYS A 312 13.74 25.26 -10.24
C CYS A 312 12.67 24.21 -9.95
N GLU A 313 12.78 23.07 -10.62
CA GLU A 313 11.96 21.88 -10.40
C GLU A 313 12.86 20.65 -10.28
N THR A 314 12.38 19.66 -9.52
CA THR A 314 13.07 18.37 -9.34
C THR A 314 12.20 17.27 -9.92
N THR A 315 12.80 16.41 -10.74
CA THR A 315 12.18 15.20 -11.24
C THR A 315 12.44 14.06 -10.27
N TYR A 316 11.44 13.18 -10.12
CA TYR A 316 11.49 12.05 -9.21
C TYR A 316 11.26 10.76 -9.98
N TYR A 317 11.84 9.67 -9.47
CA TYR A 317 11.51 8.31 -9.85
C TYR A 317 10.74 7.65 -8.70
N PRO A 318 9.54 7.14 -8.97
CA PRO A 318 8.88 7.10 -10.26
C PRO A 318 8.25 8.47 -10.56
N SER A 319 8.14 8.82 -11.83
CA SER A 319 7.43 10.03 -12.23
C SER A 319 5.92 9.71 -12.27
N ALA A 320 5.08 10.60 -11.75
CA ALA A 320 3.62 10.46 -11.83
C ALA A 320 3.08 10.55 -13.29
N ALA A 321 3.93 10.82 -14.28
CA ALA A 321 3.56 10.99 -15.69
C ALA A 321 3.92 9.77 -16.58
N LEU A 322 4.25 8.62 -15.99
CA LEU A 322 4.78 7.46 -16.72
C LEU A 322 3.70 6.58 -17.36
N VAL A 323 3.28 6.98 -18.56
CA VAL A 323 2.88 6.00 -19.58
C VAL A 323 4.08 5.84 -20.52
N PRO A 324 4.69 4.65 -20.64
CA PRO A 324 5.78 4.45 -21.58
C PRO A 324 5.29 4.76 -23.00
N VAL A 325 5.74 5.89 -23.55
CA VAL A 325 5.67 6.16 -24.99
C VAL A 325 6.80 5.34 -25.59
N GLU A 326 6.44 4.21 -26.21
CA GLU A 326 7.27 3.24 -26.95
C GLU A 326 8.80 3.30 -26.72
N SER A 327 9.39 2.22 -26.21
CA SER A 327 10.84 2.12 -26.05
C SER A 327 11.57 2.20 -27.41
N VAL A 328 12.28 3.30 -27.63
CA VAL A 328 13.28 3.39 -28.70
C VAL A 328 14.62 3.02 -28.07
N ASP A 329 15.25 1.96 -28.57
CA ASP A 329 16.56 1.46 -28.10
C ASP A 329 16.65 1.05 -26.61
N GLY A 330 15.52 0.70 -25.98
CA GLY A 330 15.49 0.26 -24.57
C GLY A 330 15.64 1.39 -23.55
N ILE A 331 15.51 2.64 -23.98
CA ILE A 331 15.44 3.81 -23.11
C ILE A 331 13.98 4.21 -23.02
N GLU A 332 13.41 4.10 -21.83
CA GLU A 332 12.06 4.59 -21.56
C GLU A 332 12.09 6.13 -21.63
N CYS A 333 11.13 6.74 -22.31
CA CYS A 333 10.96 8.20 -22.29
C CYS A 333 10.01 8.57 -21.15
N PHE A 334 10.45 9.42 -20.23
CA PHE A 334 9.78 9.55 -18.92
C PHE A 334 8.83 10.75 -18.83
N ALA A 335 9.10 11.88 -19.49
CA ALA A 335 8.13 12.99 -19.52
C ALA A 335 8.51 14.12 -20.48
N ASN A 336 7.48 14.79 -21.00
CA ASN A 336 7.56 16.16 -21.49
C ASN A 336 7.52 17.11 -20.28
N PHE A 337 8.35 18.16 -20.25
CA PHE A 337 8.31 19.13 -19.15
C PHE A 337 6.91 19.75 -19.08
N THR A 338 6.24 19.64 -17.94
CA THR A 338 4.90 20.24 -17.78
C THR A 338 5.06 21.76 -17.69
N SER A 339 4.65 22.44 -18.77
CA SER A 339 4.62 23.90 -18.93
C SER A 339 4.18 24.64 -17.65
N PRO A 340 4.82 25.77 -17.29
CA PRO A 340 5.28 26.81 -18.23
C PRO A 340 6.78 26.82 -18.60
N TYR A 341 7.59 25.89 -18.10
CA TYR A 341 9.06 25.96 -18.22
C TYR A 341 9.69 25.17 -19.38
N ALA A 342 8.88 24.45 -20.16
CA ALA A 342 9.35 23.79 -21.37
C ALA A 342 9.90 24.87 -22.33
N ALA A 343 11.16 24.75 -22.74
CA ALA A 343 11.93 25.76 -23.49
C ALA A 343 12.41 27.00 -22.70
N SER A 344 12.56 26.90 -21.37
CA SER A 344 13.22 27.95 -20.59
C SER A 344 14.25 27.39 -19.62
N ILE A 345 14.88 26.26 -19.94
CA ILE A 345 15.83 25.58 -19.04
C ILE A 345 17.26 26.02 -19.39
N SER A 346 17.97 26.54 -18.38
CA SER A 346 19.33 27.08 -18.55
C SER A 346 20.38 26.41 -17.66
N SER A 347 19.98 25.59 -16.69
CA SER A 347 20.90 24.74 -15.92
C SER A 347 20.21 23.48 -15.41
N ALA A 348 20.99 22.42 -15.20
CA ALA A 348 20.49 21.18 -14.61
C ALA A 348 21.58 20.46 -13.80
N GLU A 349 21.16 19.73 -12.77
CA GLU A 349 22.01 18.92 -11.91
C GLU A 349 21.44 17.50 -11.85
N GLY A 350 22.25 16.53 -12.25
CA GLY A 350 21.93 15.11 -12.06
C GLY A 350 22.09 14.75 -10.58
N LEU A 351 20.99 14.37 -9.92
CA LEU A 351 20.97 14.02 -8.50
C LEU A 351 21.27 12.52 -8.39
N THR A 352 22.55 12.20 -8.51
CA THR A 352 23.06 10.85 -8.77
C THR A 352 22.73 9.84 -7.66
N ASN A 353 21.67 9.05 -7.87
CA ASN A 353 21.35 7.81 -7.14
C ASN A 353 21.50 6.57 -8.03
N GLY A 354 22.56 6.55 -8.84
CA GLY A 354 22.78 5.49 -9.84
C GLY A 354 22.01 5.67 -11.14
N PHE A 355 21.33 6.80 -11.35
CA PHE A 355 20.65 7.14 -12.60
C PHE A 355 21.48 8.13 -13.43
N THR A 356 21.43 7.97 -14.74
CA THR A 356 21.89 8.93 -15.75
C THR A 356 20.68 9.53 -16.44
N CYS A 357 20.53 10.85 -16.37
CA CYS A 357 19.45 11.56 -17.04
C CYS A 357 19.89 12.12 -18.40
N PHE A 358 18.94 12.25 -19.30
CA PHE A 358 19.09 12.74 -20.65
C PHE A 358 18.04 13.82 -20.91
N LEU A 359 18.46 14.94 -21.48
CA LEU A 359 17.58 15.99 -21.97
C LEU A 359 17.48 15.91 -23.49
N TYR A 360 16.31 16.26 -24.02
CA TYR A 360 16.01 16.21 -25.45
C TYR A 360 15.42 17.53 -25.91
N PRO A 361 15.79 18.00 -27.12
CA PRO A 361 15.29 19.25 -27.66
C PRO A 361 13.90 19.14 -28.27
N GLU A 362 13.38 17.91 -28.38
CA GLU A 362 12.06 17.61 -28.91
C GLU A 362 11.22 16.93 -27.82
N LEU A 363 9.90 16.90 -28.02
CA LEU A 363 8.99 16.13 -27.17
C LEU A 363 9.24 14.63 -27.36
N ASP A 364 8.76 13.84 -26.41
CA ASP A 364 8.76 12.37 -26.48
C ASP A 364 10.18 11.78 -26.72
N CYS A 365 11.17 12.42 -26.10
CA CYS A 365 12.59 12.04 -26.11
C CYS A 365 13.19 11.86 -27.51
N GLN A 366 12.79 12.71 -28.45
CA GLN A 366 13.34 12.73 -29.81
C GLN A 366 14.53 13.68 -29.94
N GLY A 367 15.33 13.48 -30.99
CA GLY A 367 16.46 14.34 -31.33
C GLY A 367 17.77 13.99 -30.62
N THR A 368 18.75 14.90 -30.71
CA THR A 368 20.07 14.70 -30.08
C THR A 368 19.95 14.90 -28.58
N ARG A 369 20.41 13.94 -27.78
CA ARG A 369 20.32 14.02 -26.31
C ARG A 369 21.53 14.69 -25.66
N LEU A 370 21.30 15.43 -24.58
CA LEU A 370 22.32 15.91 -23.64
C LEU A 370 22.32 15.02 -22.40
N VAL A 371 23.49 14.50 -22.02
CA VAL A 371 23.64 13.66 -20.82
C VAL A 371 23.87 14.54 -19.60
N ILE A 372 23.09 14.33 -18.55
CA ILE A 372 23.19 15.00 -17.25
C ILE A 372 23.63 13.96 -16.21
N SER A 373 24.92 13.92 -15.91
CA SER A 373 25.54 13.02 -14.91
C SER A 373 26.13 13.76 -13.70
N GLY A 374 25.85 15.06 -13.59
CA GLY A 374 26.31 15.95 -12.54
C GLY A 374 25.80 17.37 -12.78
N GLU A 375 26.49 18.36 -12.23
CA GLU A 375 26.15 19.77 -12.41
C GLU A 375 26.50 20.28 -13.83
N VAL A 376 25.50 20.84 -14.50
CA VAL A 376 25.64 21.63 -15.71
C VAL A 376 25.04 23.01 -15.43
N PRO A 377 25.84 23.92 -14.87
CA PRO A 377 25.32 25.18 -14.34
C PRO A 377 25.03 26.21 -15.43
N ASP A 378 25.42 25.99 -16.69
CA ASP A 378 25.19 26.97 -17.75
C ASP A 378 25.05 26.30 -19.13
N PHE A 379 23.81 26.15 -19.58
CA PHE A 379 23.50 25.57 -20.88
C PHE A 379 23.93 26.44 -22.07
N ILE A 380 24.14 27.76 -21.87
CA ILE A 380 24.63 28.65 -22.93
C ILE A 380 26.03 28.21 -23.35
N THR A 381 26.88 27.82 -22.41
CA THR A 381 28.27 27.41 -22.69
C THR A 381 28.38 26.15 -23.54
N ILE A 382 27.33 25.34 -23.58
CA ILE A 382 27.26 24.09 -24.34
C ILE A 382 26.26 24.14 -25.50
N GLY A 383 25.64 25.30 -25.76
CA GLY A 383 24.69 25.49 -26.87
C GLY A 383 23.35 24.78 -26.70
N TRP A 384 22.88 24.65 -25.45
CA TRP A 384 21.64 23.96 -25.08
C TRP A 384 20.63 24.84 -24.34
N ASN A 385 20.89 26.15 -24.25
CA ASN A 385 20.05 27.07 -23.50
C ASN A 385 18.65 27.13 -24.10
N ASP A 386 17.63 26.91 -23.28
CA ASP A 386 16.22 26.93 -23.69
C ASP A 386 15.83 25.84 -24.71
N GLU A 387 16.69 24.85 -24.95
CA GLU A 387 16.44 23.80 -25.93
C GLU A 387 15.63 22.64 -25.34
N ALA A 388 15.78 22.32 -24.05
CA ALA A 388 15.22 21.09 -23.47
C ALA A 388 13.67 21.12 -23.38
N LEU A 389 13.02 20.15 -24.03
CA LEU A 389 11.56 19.96 -24.07
C LEU A 389 11.08 18.67 -23.39
N SER A 390 11.91 17.63 -23.35
CA SER A 390 11.62 16.38 -22.64
C SER A 390 12.86 15.79 -22.00
N TYR A 391 12.66 14.79 -21.13
CA TYR A 391 13.75 14.09 -20.47
C TYR A 391 13.49 12.58 -20.31
N SER A 392 14.58 11.84 -20.17
CA SER A 392 14.58 10.45 -19.71
C SER A 392 15.66 10.22 -18.66
N CYS A 393 15.53 9.19 -17.82
CA CYS A 393 16.58 8.78 -16.90
C CYS A 393 16.70 7.26 -16.88
N ALA A 394 17.91 6.73 -16.96
CA ALA A 394 18.17 5.29 -16.95
C ALA A 394 19.18 4.94 -15.87
N GLN A 395 19.00 3.78 -15.22
CA GLN A 395 19.93 3.25 -14.22
C GLN A 395 21.16 2.60 -14.87
#